data_AF-A0A534W859-F1
#
_entry.id   AF-A0A534W859-F1
#
_cell.length_a   1.000
_cell.length_b   1.000
_cell.length_c   1.000
_cell.angle_alpha   90.00
_cell.angle_beta   90.00
_cell.angle_gamma   90.00
#
_symmetry.space_group_name_H-M   'P 1'
#
loop_
_entity.id
_entity.type
_entity.pdbx_description
1 polymer ?
#
loop_
_entity_poly.entity_id
_entity_poly.type
_entity_poly.pdbx_seq_one_letter_code
_entity_poly.pdbx_strand_id
1 'polypeptide(L)'
;MSGREKAAKAGHRTLITLFSLFAAFPFAWMLITTFKKTNDLLNPNSFPFGYPKGPTLENLRVLFEETLFVRWIGNTLFVGVMVVIITLLLAVPAGYALARLSGTFGEQLGIGIFLTYLVPPTILFIPLAKVVSTLHLQD
;
A
#
# COMPACT_ATOMS: atom_id res chain seq x y z
N MET A 1 16.35 9.79 38.03
CA MET A 1 15.74 10.26 36.76
C MET A 1 15.05 11.59 37.02
N SER A 2 15.51 12.65 36.38
CA SER A 2 15.03 14.03 36.58
C SER A 2 13.55 14.15 36.20
N GLY A 3 12.75 14.93 36.95
CA GLY A 3 11.32 15.13 36.68
C GLY A 3 11.02 15.63 35.25
N ARG A 4 11.95 16.37 34.64
CA ARG A 4 11.88 16.83 33.24
C ARG A 4 11.96 15.68 32.23
N GLU A 5 12.72 14.63 32.55
CA GLU A 5 12.90 13.46 31.70
C GLU A 5 11.63 12.58 31.69
N LYS A 6 10.95 12.47 32.84
CA LYS A 6 9.65 11.78 32.93
C LYS A 6 8.55 12.52 32.18
N ALA A 7 8.51 13.86 32.28
CA ALA A 7 7.54 14.69 31.57
C ALA A 7 7.74 14.63 30.04
N ALA A 8 8.99 14.66 29.57
CA ALA A 8 9.30 14.51 28.14
C ALA A 8 8.91 13.12 27.59
N LYS A 9 9.20 12.04 28.32
CA LYS A 9 8.79 10.69 27.93
C LYS A 9 7.27 10.50 27.95
N ALA A 10 6.58 11.11 28.93
CA ALA A 10 5.12 11.11 28.99
C ALA A 10 4.52 11.87 27.80
N GLY A 11 5.01 13.07 27.49
CA GLY A 11 4.57 13.85 26.32
C GLY A 11 4.78 13.11 25.00
N HIS A 12 5.94 12.49 24.81
CA HIS A 12 6.23 11.70 23.61
C HIS A 12 5.31 10.49 23.47
N ARG A 13 5.06 9.75 24.57
CA ARG A 13 4.12 8.61 24.57
C ARG A 13 2.69 9.04 24.24
N THR A 14 2.23 10.13 24.83
CA THR A 14 0.89 10.68 24.54
C THR A 14 0.78 11.09 23.08
N LEU A 15 1.80 11.75 22.52
CA LEU A 15 1.83 12.15 21.11
C LEU A 15 1.76 10.94 20.17
N ILE A 16 2.59 9.91 20.40
CA ILE A 16 2.55 8.68 19.61
C ILE A 16 1.17 8.03 19.72
N THR A 17 0.62 7.92 20.92
CA THR A 17 -0.69 7.28 21.13
C THR A 17 -1.80 8.01 20.37
N LEU A 18 -1.85 9.34 20.47
CA LEU A 18 -2.84 10.14 19.75
C LEU A 18 -2.67 10.05 18.23
N PHE A 19 -1.43 10.10 17.74
CA PHE A 19 -1.14 9.95 16.32
C PHE A 19 -1.51 8.56 15.80
N SER A 20 -1.21 7.50 16.55
CA SER A 20 -1.60 6.13 16.21
C SER A 20 -3.12 5.96 16.18
N LEU A 21 -3.85 6.56 17.12
CA LEU A 21 -5.32 6.54 17.11
C LEU A 21 -5.89 7.28 15.89
N PHE A 22 -5.33 8.44 15.56
CA PHE A 22 -5.69 9.19 14.37
C PHE A 22 -5.40 8.39 13.08
N ALA A 23 -4.23 7.76 12.98
CA ALA A 23 -3.87 6.90 11.84
C ALA A 23 -4.71 5.62 11.75
N ALA A 24 -5.18 5.10 12.88
CA ALA A 24 -6.07 3.93 12.94
C ALA A 24 -7.53 4.26 12.58
N PHE A 25 -7.93 5.54 12.67
CA PHE A 25 -9.30 5.98 12.38
C PHE A 25 -9.86 5.51 11.02
N PRO A 26 -9.18 5.68 9.87
CA PRO A 26 -9.71 5.19 8.59
C PRO A 26 -9.91 3.67 8.54
N PHE A 27 -9.08 2.89 9.24
CA PHE A 27 -9.25 1.44 9.34
C PHE A 27 -10.43 1.06 10.23
N ALA A 28 -10.61 1.77 11.35
CA ALA A 28 -11.79 1.60 12.20
C ALA A 28 -13.07 1.95 11.43
N TRP A 29 -13.03 3.02 10.64
CA TRP A 29 -14.13 3.41 9.75
C TRP A 29 -14.43 2.32 8.71
N MET A 30 -13.40 1.80 8.03
CA MET A 30 -13.53 0.70 7.06
C MET A 30 -14.16 -0.56 7.69
N LEU A 31 -13.79 -0.87 8.93
CA LEU A 31 -14.36 -2.02 9.65
C LEU A 31 -15.84 -1.78 9.96
N ILE A 32 -16.21 -0.59 10.44
CA ILE A 32 -17.60 -0.24 10.72
C ILE A 32 -18.45 -0.28 9.43
N THR A 33 -17.95 0.28 8.33
CA THR A 33 -18.70 0.30 7.06
C THR A 33 -18.86 -1.08 6.45
N THR A 34 -17.91 -2.00 6.67
CA THR A 34 -18.02 -3.40 6.21
C THR A 34 -19.28 -4.08 6.72
N PHE A 35 -19.70 -3.80 7.96
CA PHE A 35 -20.89 -4.40 8.57
C PHE A 35 -22.16 -3.53 8.47
N LYS A 36 -22.12 -2.38 7.77
CA LYS A 36 -23.29 -1.52 7.56
C LYS A 36 -24.12 -2.00 6.38
N LYS A 37 -25.45 -1.88 6.48
CA LYS A 37 -26.35 -2.14 5.35
C LYS A 37 -26.22 -1.03 4.29
N THR A 38 -26.33 -1.37 3.01
CA THR A 38 -26.23 -0.41 1.88
C THR A 38 -27.15 0.79 2.04
N ASN A 39 -28.38 0.56 2.49
CA ASN A 39 -29.36 1.62 2.74
C ASN A 39 -28.95 2.60 3.87
N ASP A 40 -28.10 2.16 4.79
CA ASP A 40 -27.58 3.01 5.86
C ASP A 40 -26.32 3.77 5.40
N LEU A 41 -25.54 3.20 4.47
CA LEU A 41 -24.41 3.90 3.83
C LEU A 41 -24.87 5.10 2.98
N LEU A 42 -26.02 4.98 2.33
CA LEU A 42 -26.57 6.01 1.44
C LEU A 42 -27.42 7.07 2.17
N ASN A 43 -27.74 6.86 3.45
CA ASN A 43 -28.57 7.79 4.23
C ASN A 43 -27.70 8.75 5.07
N PRO A 44 -27.68 10.06 4.76
CA PRO A 44 -26.88 11.05 5.49
C PRO A 44 -27.30 11.22 6.96
N ASN A 45 -28.53 10.83 7.31
CA ASN A 45 -29.06 10.93 8.68
C ASN A 45 -28.80 9.65 9.50
N SER A 46 -28.12 8.64 8.94
CA SER A 46 -27.79 7.43 9.69
C SER A 46 -26.64 7.70 10.67
N PHE A 47 -26.69 7.07 11.85
CA PHE A 47 -25.63 7.23 12.84
C PHE A 47 -24.29 6.70 12.28
N PRO A 48 -23.24 7.54 12.16
CA PRO A 48 -22.02 7.17 11.43
C PRO A 48 -21.24 6.05 12.11
N PHE A 49 -21.19 6.03 13.45
CA PHE A 49 -20.36 5.09 14.23
C PHE A 49 -21.09 3.83 14.72
N GLY A 50 -22.31 3.55 14.23
CA GLY A 50 -23.06 2.38 14.66
C GLY A 50 -24.00 1.83 13.60
N TYR A 51 -24.87 0.91 14.03
CA TYR A 51 -25.73 0.13 13.15
C TYR A 51 -27.21 0.34 13.51
N PRO A 52 -27.86 1.42 13.04
CA PRO A 52 -29.26 1.71 13.37
C PRO A 52 -30.22 0.56 13.05
N LYS A 53 -29.95 -0.20 11.98
CA LYS A 53 -30.74 -1.37 11.56
C LYS A 53 -30.06 -2.71 11.88
N GLY A 54 -29.09 -2.72 12.78
CA GLY A 54 -28.26 -3.88 13.13
C GLY A 54 -27.13 -4.17 12.14
N PRO A 55 -26.04 -4.81 12.59
CA PRO A 55 -24.93 -5.20 11.72
C PRO A 55 -25.37 -6.25 10.69
N THR A 56 -24.69 -6.29 9.55
CA THR A 56 -24.93 -7.27 8.48
C THR A 56 -23.63 -7.89 7.97
N LEU A 57 -23.70 -9.11 7.46
CA LEU A 57 -22.59 -9.78 6.76
C LEU A 57 -22.76 -9.75 5.24
N GLU A 58 -23.80 -9.08 4.74
CA GLU A 58 -24.15 -9.08 3.32
C GLU A 58 -23.03 -8.58 2.42
N ASN A 59 -22.33 -7.49 2.81
CA ASN A 59 -21.22 -6.97 2.02
C ASN A 59 -20.07 -7.98 1.89
N LEU A 60 -19.83 -8.80 2.93
CA LEU A 60 -18.83 -9.85 2.90
C LEU A 60 -19.30 -11.01 2.00
N ARG A 61 -20.58 -11.41 2.11
CA ARG A 61 -21.17 -12.40 1.20
C ARG A 61 -21.01 -11.97 -0.25
N VAL A 62 -21.47 -10.76 -0.60
CA VAL A 62 -21.34 -10.22 -1.96
C VAL A 62 -19.88 -10.21 -2.40
N LEU A 63 -18.96 -9.76 -1.54
CA LEU A 63 -17.53 -9.74 -1.84
C LEU A 63 -16.98 -11.14 -2.18
N PHE A 64 -17.30 -12.17 -1.40
CA PHE A 64 -16.72 -13.50 -1.56
C PHE A 64 -17.48 -14.43 -2.51
N GLU A 65 -18.81 -14.28 -2.62
CA GLU A 65 -19.69 -15.16 -3.42
C GLU A 65 -20.05 -14.53 -4.77
N GLU A 66 -20.18 -13.20 -4.86
CA GLU A 66 -20.65 -12.51 -6.08
C GLU A 66 -19.53 -11.76 -6.84
N THR A 67 -18.30 -11.78 -6.34
CA THR A 67 -17.15 -11.17 -7.04
C THR A 67 -15.96 -12.13 -7.18
N LEU A 68 -14.99 -11.75 -8.00
CA LEU A 68 -13.73 -12.48 -8.18
C LEU A 68 -12.69 -12.12 -7.11
N PHE A 69 -13.09 -11.59 -5.95
CA PHE A 69 -12.19 -11.08 -4.92
C PHE A 69 -11.07 -12.05 -4.53
N VAL A 70 -11.39 -13.32 -4.30
CA VAL A 70 -10.40 -14.36 -3.95
C VAL A 70 -9.37 -14.57 -5.07
N ARG A 71 -9.81 -14.47 -6.33
CA ARG A 71 -8.90 -14.55 -7.48
C ARG A 71 -8.04 -13.29 -7.57
N TRP A 72 -8.59 -12.10 -7.35
CA TRP A 72 -7.83 -10.85 -7.40
C TRP A 72 -6.76 -10.77 -6.33
N ILE A 73 -7.06 -11.18 -5.09
CA ILE A 73 -6.06 -11.20 -4.01
C ILE A 73 -5.00 -12.26 -4.27
N GLY A 74 -5.37 -13.43 -4.79
CA GLY A 74 -4.43 -14.48 -5.20
C GLY A 74 -3.49 -14.02 -6.32
N ASN A 75 -4.04 -13.40 -7.37
CA ASN A 75 -3.25 -12.82 -8.46
C ASN A 75 -2.30 -11.73 -7.96
N THR A 76 -2.79 -10.83 -7.10
CA THR A 76 -1.97 -9.75 -6.54
C THR A 76 -0.83 -10.29 -5.68
N LEU A 77 -1.10 -11.30 -4.86
CA LEU A 77 -0.09 -11.96 -4.05
C LEU A 77 0.95 -12.67 -4.93
N PHE A 78 0.50 -13.44 -5.92
CA PHE A 78 1.38 -14.15 -6.83
C PHE A 78 2.30 -13.20 -7.60
N VAL A 79 1.73 -12.18 -8.25
CA VAL A 79 2.49 -11.16 -8.98
C VAL A 79 3.43 -10.41 -8.04
N GLY A 80 2.96 -10.02 -6.85
CA GLY A 80 3.78 -9.33 -5.86
C GLY A 80 5.01 -10.13 -5.42
N VAL A 81 4.83 -11.43 -5.14
CA VAL A 81 5.94 -12.33 -4.78
C VAL A 81 6.93 -12.49 -5.95
N MET A 82 6.43 -12.68 -7.17
CA MET A 82 7.29 -12.77 -8.36
C MET A 82 8.10 -11.49 -8.57
N VAL A 83 7.48 -10.32 -8.42
CA VAL A 83 8.16 -9.03 -8.53
C VAL A 83 9.25 -8.91 -7.46
N VAL A 84 8.99 -9.25 -6.20
CA VAL A 84 9.99 -9.23 -5.13
C VAL A 84 11.18 -10.14 -5.46
N ILE A 85 10.91 -11.37 -5.88
CA ILE A 85 11.97 -12.34 -6.22
C ILE A 85 12.85 -11.81 -7.36
N ILE A 86 12.23 -11.42 -8.48
CA ILE A 86 12.95 -10.90 -9.66
C ILE A 86 13.75 -9.65 -9.28
N THR A 87 13.15 -8.75 -8.48
CA THR A 87 13.80 -7.51 -8.04
C THR A 87 15.02 -7.82 -7.19
N LEU A 88 14.92 -8.72 -6.21
CA LEU A 88 16.06 -9.09 -5.37
C LEU A 88 17.18 -9.78 -6.17
N LEU A 89 16.81 -10.67 -7.09
CA LEU A 89 17.77 -11.37 -7.95
C LEU A 89 18.61 -10.41 -8.81
N LEU A 90 18.01 -9.30 -9.26
CA LEU A 90 18.71 -8.31 -10.09
C LEU A 90 19.36 -7.19 -9.26
N ALA A 91 18.64 -6.65 -8.29
CA ALA A 91 19.07 -5.47 -7.53
C ALA A 91 20.15 -5.79 -6.50
N VAL A 92 20.16 -6.98 -5.89
CA VAL A 92 21.18 -7.33 -4.88
C VAL A 92 22.57 -7.44 -5.52
N PRO A 93 22.78 -8.20 -6.61
CA PRO A 93 24.08 -8.23 -7.29
C PRO A 93 24.46 -6.87 -7.88
N ALA A 94 23.51 -6.14 -8.48
CA ALA A 94 23.77 -4.81 -9.04
C ALA A 94 24.21 -3.82 -7.94
N GLY A 95 23.54 -3.82 -6.79
CA GLY A 95 23.89 -2.99 -5.64
C GLY A 95 25.25 -3.37 -5.04
N TYR A 96 25.56 -4.66 -4.94
CA TYR A 96 26.88 -5.12 -4.50
C TYR A 96 28.00 -4.68 -5.45
N ALA A 97 27.79 -4.88 -6.76
CA ALA A 97 28.74 -4.45 -7.78
C ALA A 97 28.97 -2.94 -7.68
N LEU A 98 27.91 -2.14 -7.63
CA LEU A 98 27.99 -0.67 -7.53
C LEU A 98 28.73 -0.22 -6.26
N ALA A 99 28.48 -0.88 -5.12
CA ALA A 99 29.17 -0.58 -3.87
C ALA A 99 30.67 -0.92 -3.90
N ARG A 100 31.08 -1.89 -4.74
CA ARG A 100 32.49 -2.30 -4.87
C ARG A 100 33.23 -1.59 -6.00
N LEU A 101 32.49 -1.09 -7.00
CA LEU A 101 33.01 -0.31 -8.11
C LEU A 101 33.50 1.07 -7.61
N SER A 102 34.81 1.20 -7.43
CA SER A 102 35.45 2.47 -7.09
C SER A 102 35.77 3.30 -8.34
N GLY A 103 35.59 4.62 -8.25
CA GLY A 103 35.96 5.57 -9.29
C GLY A 103 34.77 6.22 -10.00
N THR A 104 35.06 7.03 -11.02
CA THR A 104 34.07 7.86 -11.74
C THR A 104 32.98 7.04 -12.44
N PHE A 105 33.30 5.82 -12.89
CA PHE A 105 32.33 4.95 -13.55
C PHE A 105 31.23 4.46 -12.59
N GLY A 106 31.59 4.10 -11.35
CA GLY A 106 30.60 3.73 -10.33
C GLY A 106 29.71 4.91 -9.95
N GLU A 107 30.29 6.09 -9.80
CA GLU A 107 29.55 7.33 -9.52
C GLU A 107 28.55 7.68 -10.63
N GLN A 108 28.98 7.65 -11.89
CA GLN A 108 28.12 7.91 -13.05
C GLN A 108 26.97 6.89 -13.15
N LEU A 109 27.24 5.61 -12.89
CA LEU A 109 26.21 4.57 -12.92
C LEU A 109 25.17 4.78 -11.81
N GLY A 110 25.63 5.14 -10.60
CA GLY A 110 24.76 5.47 -9.48
C GLY A 110 23.87 6.68 -9.76
N ILE A 111 24.43 7.75 -10.33
CA ILE A 111 23.67 8.92 -10.77
C ILE A 111 22.66 8.53 -11.84
N GLY A 112 23.05 7.72 -12.84
CA GLY A 112 22.15 7.24 -13.89
C GLY A 112 20.94 6.48 -13.33
N ILE A 113 21.16 5.55 -12.40
CA ILE A 113 20.09 4.83 -11.71
C ILE A 113 19.19 5.81 -10.95
N PHE A 114 19.76 6.76 -10.21
CA PHE A 114 18.98 7.76 -9.49
C PHE A 114 18.11 8.61 -10.42
N LEU A 115 18.64 9.04 -11.57
CA LEU A 115 17.87 9.80 -12.56
C LEU A 115 16.68 9.00 -13.09
N THR A 116 16.78 7.68 -13.24
CA THR A 116 15.63 6.85 -13.65
C THR A 116 14.52 6.82 -12.60
N TYR A 117 14.85 6.90 -11.30
CA TYR A 117 13.85 6.99 -10.22
C TYR A 117 13.10 8.31 -10.19
N LEU A 118 13.64 9.38 -10.78
CA LEU A 118 12.97 10.67 -10.88
C LEU A 118 11.87 10.66 -11.96
N VAL A 119 11.85 9.68 -12.86
CA VAL A 119 10.83 9.56 -13.89
C VAL A 119 9.50 9.23 -13.23
N PRO A 120 8.44 10.06 -13.42
CA PRO A 120 7.15 9.79 -12.82
C PRO A 120 6.57 8.47 -13.36
N PRO A 121 6.14 7.52 -12.50
CA PRO A 121 5.61 6.24 -12.97
C PRO A 121 4.34 6.42 -13.82
N THR A 122 3.61 7.52 -13.65
CA THR A 122 2.39 7.83 -14.41
C THR A 122 2.64 8.00 -15.91
N ILE A 123 3.80 8.54 -16.33
CA ILE A 123 4.12 8.70 -17.76
C ILE A 123 4.51 7.37 -18.42
N LEU A 124 4.84 6.35 -17.63
CA LEU A 124 5.22 5.02 -18.12
C LEU A 124 4.00 4.17 -18.51
N PHE A 125 2.79 4.57 -18.15
CA PHE A 125 1.59 3.78 -18.39
C PHE A 125 1.33 3.50 -19.88
N ILE A 126 1.29 4.56 -20.71
CA ILE A 126 1.09 4.45 -22.16
C ILE A 126 2.16 3.58 -22.84
N PRO A 127 3.48 3.84 -22.65
CA PRO A 127 4.50 3.03 -23.30
C PRO A 127 4.50 1.57 -22.81
N LEU A 128 4.25 1.30 -21.53
CA LEU A 128 4.14 -0.08 -21.03
C LEU A 128 2.94 -0.81 -21.63
N ALA A 129 1.78 -0.15 -21.76
CA ALA A 129 0.63 -0.73 -22.45
C ALA A 129 0.97 -1.10 -23.91
N LYS A 130 1.74 -0.26 -24.61
CA LYS A 130 2.22 -0.56 -25.96
C LYS A 130 3.18 -1.75 -26.00
N VAL A 131 4.04 -1.92 -24.99
CA VAL A 131 4.92 -3.10 -24.89
C VAL A 131 4.08 -4.37 -24.70
N VAL A 132 3.12 -4.36 -23.77
CA VAL A 132 2.19 -5.49 -23.55
C VAL A 132 1.44 -5.84 -24.85
N SER A 133 0.97 -4.81 -25.57
CA SER A 133 0.28 -4.96 -26.86
C SER A 133 1.17 -5.59 -27.93
N THR A 134 2.41 -5.10 -28.06
CA THR A 134 3.39 -5.61 -29.03
C THR A 134 3.79 -7.05 -28.74
N LEU A 135 3.82 -7.42 -27.45
CA LEU A 135 4.07 -8.78 -26.99
C LEU A 135 2.84 -9.70 -27.09
N HIS A 136 1.69 -9.19 -27.56
CA HIS A 136 0.43 -9.92 -27.65
C HIS A 136 -0.05 -10.49 -26.31
N LEU A 137 0.19 -9.74 -25.22
CA LEU A 137 -0.19 -10.12 -23.84
C LEU A 137 -1.46 -9.39 -23.37
N GLN A 138 -2.27 -8.88 -24.29
CA GLN A 138 -3.40 -7.98 -24.02
C GLN A 138 -4.78 -8.66 -24.04
N ASP A 139 -4.81 -9.99 -23.94
CA ASP A 139 -6.05 -10.80 -23.90
C ASP A 139 -6.94 -10.49 -22.67
#